data_AF-A0A2M7ZAL2-F1
#
_entry.id   AF-A0A2M7ZAL2-F1
#
_cell.length_a   1.000
_cell.length_b   1.000
_cell.length_c   1.000
_cell.angle_alpha   90.00
_cell.angle_beta   90.00
_cell.angle_gamma   90.00
#
_symmetry.space_group_name_H-M   'P 1'
#
loop_
_entity.id
_entity.type
_entity.pdbx_description
1 polymer ?
#
loop_
_entity_poly.entity_id
_entity_poly.type
_entity_poly.pdbx_seq_one_letter_code
_entity_poly.pdbx_strand_id
1 'polypeptide(L)' 'EDQTYRVVVAMTLTAPGCGMGDVMCSDAQKKILSIENVKECKVNLV' A
#
# COMPACT_ATOMS: atom_id res chain seq x y z
N GLU A 1 14.42 19.18 -11.04
CA GLU A 1 13.92 17.89 -11.52
C GLU A 1 12.99 17.36 -10.44
N ASP A 2 11.72 17.15 -10.75
CA ASP A 2 10.78 16.61 -9.75
C ASP A 2 11.10 15.12 -9.54
N GLN A 3 11.64 14.79 -8.38
CA GLN A 3 11.96 13.41 -8.03
C GLN A 3 10.65 12.65 -7.82
N THR A 4 10.47 11.50 -8.47
CA THR A 4 9.27 10.68 -8.31
C THR A 4 9.63 9.34 -7.70
N TYR A 5 8.70 8.79 -6.91
CA TYR A 5 8.92 7.60 -6.11
C TYR A 5 7.94 6.48 -6.48
N ARG A 6 8.47 5.25 -6.46
CA ARG A 6 7.72 4.00 -6.53
C ARG A 6 7.86 3.29 -5.19
N VAL A 7 6.73 2.97 -4.56
CA VAL A 7 6.69 2.35 -3.22
C VAL A 7 6.12 0.94 -3.32
N VAL A 8 6.81 -0.03 -2.71
CA VAL A 8 6.32 -1.41 -2.58
C VAL A 8 6.25 -1.77 -1.10
N VAL A 9 5.09 -2.24 -0.66
CA VAL A 9 4.83 -2.61 0.73
C VAL A 9 4.47 -4.09 0.78
N ALA A 10 5.14 -4.84 1.64
CA ALA A 10 4.72 -6.17 2.04
C ALA A 10 4.11 -6.08 3.44
N MET A 11 2.87 -6.55 3.60
CA MET A 11 2.18 -6.53 4.88
C MET A 11 1.45 -7.84 5.15
N THR A 12 1.22 -8.13 6.43
CA THR A 12 0.51 -9.31 6.89
C THR A 12 -0.68 -8.89 7.74
N LEU A 13 -1.68 -9.77 7.87
CA LEU A 13 -2.73 -9.59 8.87
C LEU A 13 -2.25 -10.09 10.23
N THR A 14 -2.73 -9.44 11.28
CA THR A 14 -2.49 -9.89 12.67
C THR A 14 -3.16 -11.24 12.94
N ALA A 15 -4.28 -11.53 12.26
CA ALA A 15 -4.96 -12.81 12.29
C ALA A 15 -5.20 -13.33 10.85
N PRO A 16 -4.95 -14.62 10.58
CA PRO A 16 -5.20 -15.20 9.27
C PRO A 16 -6.69 -15.15 8.93
N GLY A 17 -7.00 -14.85 7.67
CA GLY A 17 -8.37 -14.98 7.14
C GLY A 17 -9.37 -13.93 7.64
N CYS A 18 -8.93 -12.79 8.16
CA CYS A 18 -9.82 -11.75 8.72
C CYS A 18 -10.80 -11.11 7.68
N GLY A 19 -10.74 -11.47 6.39
CA GLY A 19 -11.62 -10.94 5.34
C GLY A 19 -11.42 -9.45 5.02
N MET A 20 -10.76 -8.70 5.91
CA MET A 20 -10.44 -7.28 5.76
C MET A 20 -9.10 -7.02 5.07
N GLY A 21 -8.34 -8.06 4.69
CA GLY A 21 -7.01 -7.90 4.10
C GLY A 21 -7.00 -7.02 2.85
N ASP A 22 -7.92 -7.26 1.93
CA ASP A 22 -8.03 -6.47 0.69
C ASP A 22 -8.41 -5.01 0.96
N VAL A 23 -9.28 -4.78 1.96
CA VAL A 23 -9.70 -3.44 2.37
C VAL A 23 -8.52 -2.67 2.98
N MET A 24 -7.74 -3.30 3.86
CA MET A 24 -6.56 -2.69 4.46
C MET A 24 -5.47 -2.41 3.41
N CYS A 25 -5.24 -3.34 2.48
CA CYS A 25 -4.32 -3.14 1.36
C CYS A 25 -4.73 -1.94 0.49
N SER A 26 -6.02 -1.84 0.16
CA SER A 26 -6.55 -0.73 -0.64
C SER A 26 -6.44 0.62 0.08
N ASP A 27 -6.76 0.68 1.37
CA ASP A 27 -6.65 1.91 2.17
C ASP A 27 -5.17 2.35 2.30
N ALA A 28 -4.27 1.41 2.59
CA ALA A 28 -2.83 1.68 2.65
C ALA A 28 -2.31 2.22 1.31
N GLN A 29 -2.67 1.58 0.19
CA GLN A 29 -2.26 2.02 -1.14
C GLN A 29 -2.76 3.44 -1.46
N LYS A 30 -4.03 3.73 -1.18
CA LYS A 30 -4.61 5.07 -1.39
C LYS A 30 -3.91 6.15 -0.57
N LYS A 31 -3.62 5.85 0.71
CA LYS A 31 -2.88 6.77 1.58
C LYS A 31 -1.47 7.02 1.07
N ILE A 32 -0.75 5.99 0.65
CA ILE A 32 0.60 6.14 0.10
C ILE A 32 0.61 6.94 -1.21
N LEU A 33 -0.37 6.73 -2.09
CA LEU A 33 -0.53 7.50 -3.33
C LEU A 33 -0.89 8.97 -3.09
N SER A 34 -1.37 9.33 -1.89
CA SER A 34 -1.63 10.73 -1.53
C SER A 34 -0.38 11.50 -1.13
N ILE A 35 0.76 10.82 -0.94
CA ILE A 35 2.04 11.44 -0.64
C ILE A 35 2.56 12.14 -1.91
N GLU A 36 2.96 13.40 -1.77
CA GLU A 36 3.57 14.16 -2.85
C GLU A 36 4.74 13.38 -3.46
N ASN A 37 4.87 13.42 -4.79
CA ASN A 37 5.91 12.75 -5.55
C ASN A 37 5.82 11.21 -5.62
N VAL A 38 4.86 10.55 -4.98
CA VAL A 38 4.63 9.11 -5.20
C VAL A 38 3.77 8.91 -6.45
N LYS A 39 4.34 8.29 -7.49
CA LYS A 39 3.61 8.00 -8.74
C LYS A 39 3.06 6.58 -8.80
N GLU A 40 3.63 5.66 -8.05
CA GLU A 40 3.21 4.26 -8.06
C GLU A 40 3.35 3.66 -6.66
N CYS A 41 2.32 2.93 -6.24
CA CYS A 41 2.33 2.16 -5.01
C CYS A 41 1.77 0.76 -5.27
N LYS A 42 2.46 -0.27 -4.76
CA LYS A 42 1.99 -1.65 -4.74
C LYS A 42 2.01 -2.19 -3.31
N VAL A 43 0.88 -2.67 -2.84
CA VAL A 43 0.74 -3.32 -1.53
C VAL A 43 0.46 -4.80 -1.75
N ASN A 44 1.31 -5.66 -1.20
CA ASN A 44 1.19 -7.11 -1.27
C ASN A 44 0.83 -7.65 0.11
N LEU A 45 -0.25 -8.43 0.16
CA LEU A 45 -0.52 -9.29 1.31
C LEU A 45 0.35 -10.54 1.19
N VAL A 46 1.12 -10.84 2.23
CA VAL A 46 2.00 -12.04 2.30
C VAL A 46 1.60 -12.99 3.42
#